data_AF-A0A7W1RFG7-F1
#
_entry.id   AF-A0A7W1RFG7-F1
#
_cell.length_a   1.000
_cell.length_b   1.000
_cell.length_c   1.000
_cell.angle_alpha   90.00
_cell.angle_beta   90.00
_cell.angle_gamma   90.00
#
_symmetry.space_group_name_H-M   'P 1'
#
loop_
_entity.id
_entity.type
_entity.pdbx_description
1 polymer ?
#
loop_
_entity_poly.entity_id
_entity_poly.type
_entity_poly.pdbx_seq_one_letter_code
_entity_poly.pdbx_strand_id
1 'polypeptide(L)'
;MTSSFNAINKNKSFELDLTSFLPGGKWTPCDEKGKFIDSNRAMWTKDSLSGAIYLNQPTDHLRFKLSFLTGFLAGIIGGNAISLTINAAYRTLKVTSLSHFWLPISCINQNKDDKSFHLRTRCAEVAKDISRIVTTPFAWLGLFFASWAGAFDPRENGPRDGAKIFASIEIAMYGGTMGEGHFGWAPCYQPNAIIHGLGGDINRERAF
;
A
#
# COMPACT_ATOMS: atom_id res chain seq x y z
N MET A 1 10.51 6.17 33.52
CA MET A 1 11.55 5.91 32.50
C MET A 1 10.86 5.63 31.18
N THR A 2 10.83 6.61 30.29
CA THR A 2 10.24 6.53 28.95
C THR A 2 11.31 6.05 27.97
N SER A 3 11.27 4.78 27.60
CA SER A 3 12.13 4.22 26.55
C SER A 3 11.50 4.50 25.17
N SER A 4 11.98 5.55 24.51
CA SER A 4 11.79 5.73 23.07
C SER A 4 12.71 4.73 22.35
N PHE A 5 12.12 3.72 21.71
CA PHE A 5 12.86 2.85 20.81
C PHE A 5 13.06 3.57 19.47
N ASN A 6 14.16 4.31 19.35
CA ASN A 6 14.68 4.75 18.05
C ASN A 6 15.39 3.58 17.38
N ALA A 7 14.61 2.71 16.72
CA ALA A 7 15.13 1.89 15.65
C ALA A 7 15.20 2.76 14.39
N ILE A 8 16.33 3.43 14.18
CA ILE A 8 16.60 4.12 12.91
C ILE A 8 16.82 3.02 11.87
N ASN A 9 15.74 2.54 11.28
CA ASN A 9 15.78 1.78 10.04
C ASN A 9 15.94 2.81 8.91
N LYS A 10 17.14 2.92 8.34
CA LYS A 10 17.45 3.81 7.21
C LYS A 10 16.82 3.37 5.88
N ASN A 11 15.89 2.42 5.89
CA ASN A 11 15.14 2.00 4.71
C ASN A 11 13.65 2.25 4.90
N LYS A 12 13.13 3.29 4.21
CA LYS A 12 11.87 3.36 3.44
C LYS A 12 10.63 2.57 3.92
N SER A 13 10.45 2.22 5.19
CA SER A 13 9.23 1.55 5.65
C SER A 13 8.12 2.58 5.76
N PHE A 14 7.21 2.60 4.79
CA PHE A 14 5.98 3.37 4.90
C PHE A 14 5.10 2.71 5.96
N GLU A 15 4.76 3.45 7.00
CA GLU A 15 3.84 3.01 8.03
C GLU A 15 2.42 3.46 7.65
N LEU A 16 1.49 2.50 7.60
CA LEU A 16 0.08 2.79 7.37
C LEU A 16 -0.53 3.36 8.65
N ASP A 17 -1.12 4.56 8.54
CA ASP A 17 -1.95 5.16 9.57
C ASP A 17 -3.36 5.42 9.03
N LEU A 18 -4.32 5.69 9.92
CA LEU A 18 -5.69 6.06 9.57
C LEU A 18 -5.72 7.22 8.58
N THR A 19 -4.80 8.17 8.70
CA THR A 19 -4.65 9.30 7.78
C THR A 19 -4.38 8.90 6.34
N SER A 20 -3.82 7.71 6.08
CA SER A 20 -3.60 7.14 4.74
C SER A 20 -4.91 6.73 4.05
N PHE A 21 -6.00 6.58 4.80
CA PHE A 21 -7.33 6.24 4.28
C PHE A 21 -8.28 7.45 4.18
N LEU A 22 -7.83 8.63 4.59
CA LEU A 22 -8.66 9.84 4.57
C LEU A 22 -8.43 10.67 3.29
N PRO A 23 -9.51 11.11 2.62
CA PRO A 23 -9.43 12.07 1.52
C PRO A 23 -9.31 13.51 2.06
N GLY A 24 -9.09 14.47 1.16
CA GLY A 24 -9.12 15.91 1.49
C GLY A 24 -7.81 16.47 2.02
N GLY A 25 -6.70 15.73 1.87
CA GLY A 25 -5.37 16.25 2.16
C GLY A 25 -4.95 17.34 1.17
N LYS A 26 -4.06 18.23 1.60
CA LYS A 26 -3.37 19.15 0.69
C LYS A 26 -2.20 18.41 0.07
N TRP A 27 -2.06 18.57 -1.25
CA TRP A 27 -1.02 17.93 -2.04
C TRP A 27 0.02 18.98 -2.44
N THR A 28 1.22 18.89 -1.87
CA THR A 28 2.28 19.90 -2.10
C THR A 28 3.43 19.31 -2.91
N PRO A 29 3.82 19.94 -4.04
CA PRO A 29 5.03 19.59 -4.77
C PRO A 29 6.28 19.52 -3.89
N CYS A 30 7.08 18.47 -4.04
CA CYS A 30 8.26 18.24 -3.20
C CYS A 30 9.38 17.50 -3.93
N ASP A 31 10.56 17.46 -3.31
CA ASP A 31 11.67 16.59 -3.69
C ASP A 31 11.45 15.14 -3.19
N GLU A 32 12.34 14.22 -3.59
CA GLU A 32 12.36 12.83 -3.11
C GLU A 32 12.52 12.68 -1.58
N LYS A 33 12.94 13.74 -0.88
CA LYS A 33 13.12 13.80 0.58
C LYS A 33 11.95 14.49 1.26
N GLY A 34 10.90 14.88 0.52
CA GLY A 34 9.71 15.54 1.03
C GLY A 34 9.89 17.01 1.38
N LYS A 35 10.95 17.66 0.89
CA LYS A 35 11.13 19.12 0.99
C LYS A 35 10.33 19.80 -0.11
N PHE A 36 9.63 20.88 0.24
CA PHE A 36 8.84 21.66 -0.70
C PHE A 36 9.70 22.17 -1.86
N ILE A 37 9.18 22.06 -3.09
CA ILE A 37 9.76 22.69 -4.28
C ILE A 37 8.68 23.54 -4.92
N ASP A 38 8.99 24.80 -5.20
CA ASP A 38 8.15 25.67 -6.02
C ASP A 38 8.38 25.37 -7.51
N SER A 39 7.87 24.23 -7.97
CA SER A 39 8.00 23.81 -9.37
C SER A 39 6.78 23.04 -9.83
N ASN A 40 6.18 23.52 -10.91
CA ASN A 40 5.11 22.82 -11.64
C ASN A 40 5.59 21.51 -12.30
N ARG A 41 6.90 21.22 -12.28
CA ARG A 41 7.51 19.97 -12.78
C ARG A 41 8.06 19.10 -11.66
N ALA A 42 7.64 19.31 -10.41
CA ALA A 42 8.05 18.42 -9.34
C ALA A 42 7.60 17.00 -9.66
N MET A 43 8.52 16.04 -9.58
CA MET A 43 8.23 14.63 -9.78
C MET A 43 7.40 14.04 -8.63
N TRP A 44 7.47 14.64 -7.45
CA TRP A 44 6.85 14.14 -6.23
C TRP A 44 5.88 15.15 -5.64
N THR A 45 4.86 14.62 -4.96
CA THR A 45 3.94 15.40 -4.14
C THR A 45 3.82 14.77 -2.77
N LYS A 46 3.69 15.60 -1.75
CA LYS A 46 3.50 15.16 -0.36
C LYS A 46 2.06 15.40 0.05
N ASP A 47 1.42 14.38 0.59
CA ASP A 47 0.11 14.51 1.23
C ASP A 47 0.28 15.10 2.63
N SER A 48 -0.49 16.15 2.95
CA SER A 48 -0.44 16.79 4.26
C SER A 48 -0.99 15.92 5.39
N LEU A 49 -1.88 14.97 5.10
CA LEU A 49 -2.51 14.14 6.13
C LEU A 49 -1.59 12.98 6.56
N SER A 50 -1.16 12.17 5.60
CA SER A 50 -0.29 11.01 5.86
C SER A 50 1.20 11.39 5.96
N GLY A 51 1.58 12.56 5.45
CA GLY A 51 2.98 12.94 5.31
C GLY A 51 3.75 12.13 4.26
N ALA A 52 3.09 11.22 3.55
CA ALA A 52 3.72 10.33 2.59
C ALA A 52 3.94 11.02 1.24
N ILE A 53 4.95 10.53 0.52
CA ILE A 53 5.41 11.09 -0.74
C ILE A 53 4.92 10.19 -1.87
N TYR A 54 4.19 10.76 -2.82
CA TYR A 54 3.59 10.08 -3.95
C TYR A 54 4.09 10.67 -5.26
N LEU A 55 4.02 9.88 -6.32
CA LEU A 55 4.36 10.36 -7.65
C LEU A 55 3.40 11.48 -8.07
N ASN A 56 3.95 12.58 -8.56
CA ASN A 56 3.16 13.71 -9.03
C ASN A 56 2.69 13.47 -10.47
N GLN A 57 1.60 12.72 -10.62
CA GLN A 57 1.00 12.46 -11.92
C GLN A 57 -0.05 13.53 -12.28
N PRO A 58 -0.21 13.86 -13.58
CA PRO A 58 -1.31 14.72 -14.02
C PRO A 58 -2.66 14.10 -13.66
N THR A 59 -3.63 14.95 -13.28
CA THR A 59 -4.96 14.52 -12.84
C THR A 59 -5.69 13.66 -13.87
N ASP A 60 -5.60 14.02 -15.16
CA ASP A 60 -6.22 13.24 -16.25
C ASP A 60 -5.63 11.84 -16.38
N HIS A 61 -4.31 11.70 -16.14
CA HIS A 61 -3.64 10.40 -16.13
C HIS A 61 -4.10 9.53 -14.97
N LEU A 62 -4.25 10.12 -13.78
CA LEU A 62 -4.80 9.40 -12.62
C LEU A 62 -6.23 8.96 -12.88
N ARG A 63 -7.09 9.85 -13.41
CA ARG A 63 -8.46 9.51 -13.78
C ARG A 63 -8.52 8.36 -14.77
N PHE A 64 -7.69 8.39 -15.82
CA PHE A 64 -7.62 7.31 -16.79
C PHE A 64 -7.20 5.98 -16.13
N LYS A 65 -6.10 5.97 -15.35
CA LYS A 65 -5.60 4.74 -14.71
C LYS A 65 -6.61 4.20 -13.68
N LEU A 66 -7.30 5.06 -12.93
CA LEU A 66 -8.36 4.67 -12.00
C LEU A 66 -9.62 4.18 -12.72
N SER A 67 -9.96 4.78 -13.87
CA SER A 67 -11.06 4.32 -14.73
C SER A 67 -10.76 2.95 -15.31
N PHE A 68 -9.51 2.68 -15.69
CA PHE A 68 -9.06 1.37 -16.13
C PHE A 68 -9.20 0.31 -15.02
N LEU A 69 -8.80 0.65 -13.79
CA LEU A 69 -8.99 -0.22 -12.63
C LEU A 69 -10.47 -0.46 -12.34
N THR A 70 -11.32 0.56 -12.46
CA THR A 70 -12.75 0.49 -12.14
C THR A 70 -13.58 -0.24 -13.20
N GLY A 71 -13.36 0.06 -14.48
CA GLY A 71 -14.25 -0.31 -15.58
C GLY A 71 -13.91 -1.62 -16.28
N PHE A 72 -12.69 -2.14 -16.14
CA PHE A 72 -12.29 -3.35 -16.85
C PHE A 72 -12.52 -4.60 -16.00
N LEU A 73 -13.20 -5.59 -16.58
CA LEU A 73 -13.38 -6.94 -16.02
C LEU A 73 -12.04 -7.59 -15.58
N ALA A 74 -10.89 -7.17 -16.14
CA ALA A 74 -9.58 -7.66 -15.70
C ALA A 74 -8.96 -6.90 -14.51
N GLY A 75 -9.46 -5.71 -14.11
CA GLY A 75 -8.91 -4.92 -13.00
C GLY A 75 -9.45 -5.34 -11.63
N ILE A 76 -10.77 -5.23 -11.41
CA ILE A 76 -11.40 -5.52 -10.11
C ILE A 76 -11.91 -6.97 -10.02
N ILE A 77 -12.63 -7.47 -11.04
CA ILE A 77 -13.22 -8.84 -11.02
C ILE A 77 -12.17 -9.90 -11.39
N GLY A 78 -11.25 -9.59 -12.31
CA GLY A 78 -10.14 -10.48 -12.67
C GLY A 78 -9.00 -10.33 -11.67
N GLY A 79 -8.17 -9.30 -11.83
CA GLY A 79 -6.89 -9.16 -11.15
C GLY A 79 -6.98 -9.06 -9.63
N ASN A 80 -7.65 -8.03 -9.10
CA ASN A 80 -7.71 -7.80 -7.66
C ASN A 80 -8.47 -8.92 -6.93
N ALA A 81 -9.60 -9.40 -7.46
CA ALA A 81 -10.33 -10.51 -6.85
C ALA A 81 -9.49 -11.80 -6.83
N ILE A 82 -8.82 -12.16 -7.95
CA ILE A 82 -7.96 -13.34 -8.01
C ILE A 82 -6.79 -13.20 -7.05
N SER A 83 -6.04 -12.09 -7.09
CA SER A 83 -4.89 -11.86 -6.20
C SER A 83 -5.29 -11.89 -4.72
N LEU A 84 -6.38 -11.21 -4.35
CA LEU A 84 -6.89 -11.23 -2.99
C LEU A 84 -7.35 -12.63 -2.57
N THR A 85 -8.02 -13.37 -3.46
CA THR A 85 -8.48 -14.74 -3.18
C THR A 85 -7.30 -15.70 -3.01
N ILE A 86 -6.30 -15.65 -3.90
CA ILE A 86 -5.08 -16.47 -3.79
C ILE A 86 -4.33 -16.13 -2.50
N ASN A 87 -4.19 -14.84 -2.17
CA ASN A 87 -3.53 -14.40 -0.95
C ASN A 87 -4.30 -14.84 0.31
N ALA A 88 -5.64 -14.75 0.29
CA ALA A 88 -6.49 -15.25 1.37
C ALA A 88 -6.41 -16.79 1.49
N ALA A 89 -6.40 -17.52 0.38
CA ALA A 89 -6.24 -18.97 0.35
C ALA A 89 -4.87 -19.41 0.90
N TYR A 90 -3.79 -18.74 0.49
CA TYR A 90 -2.44 -18.96 1.02
C TYR A 90 -2.40 -18.73 2.53
N ARG A 91 -2.97 -17.62 3.03
CA ARG A 91 -3.06 -17.33 4.46
C ARG A 91 -3.91 -18.35 5.21
N THR A 92 -5.01 -18.78 4.62
CA THR A 92 -5.89 -19.81 5.19
C THR A 92 -5.10 -21.10 5.36
N LEU A 93 -4.40 -21.54 4.31
CA LEU A 93 -3.53 -22.72 4.37
C LEU A 93 -2.42 -22.57 5.41
N LYS A 94 -1.82 -21.38 5.52
CA LYS A 94 -0.80 -21.06 6.54
C LYS A 94 -1.35 -21.16 7.97
N VAL A 95 -2.58 -20.69 8.20
CA VAL A 95 -3.28 -20.74 9.49
C VAL A 95 -3.74 -22.16 9.82
N THR A 96 -4.38 -22.87 8.89
CA THR A 96 -4.90 -24.23 9.12
C THR A 96 -3.80 -25.27 9.29
N SER A 97 -2.68 -25.12 8.57
CA SER A 97 -1.49 -25.97 8.75
C SER A 97 -0.72 -25.67 10.04
N LEU A 98 -1.12 -24.64 10.80
CA LEU A 98 -0.38 -24.12 11.95
C LEU A 98 1.09 -23.83 11.62
N SER A 99 1.42 -23.58 10.35
CA SER A 99 2.79 -23.37 9.88
C SER A 99 3.50 -22.24 10.62
N HIS A 100 2.71 -21.27 11.12
CA HIS A 100 3.17 -20.24 12.04
C HIS A 100 3.88 -20.79 13.27
N PHE A 101 3.59 -21.99 13.76
CA PHE A 101 4.23 -22.57 14.96
C PHE A 101 5.36 -23.55 14.60
N TRP A 102 5.28 -24.19 13.44
CA TRP A 102 6.21 -25.26 13.04
C TRP A 102 7.39 -24.77 12.18
N LEU A 103 7.21 -23.72 11.38
CA LEU A 103 8.27 -23.22 10.51
C LEU A 103 9.16 -22.20 11.25
N PRO A 104 10.50 -22.26 11.10
CA PRO A 104 11.38 -21.23 11.63
C PRO A 104 11.01 -19.87 11.00
N ILE A 105 10.80 -18.83 11.82
CA ILE A 105 10.77 -17.45 11.31
C ILE A 105 12.22 -17.14 10.96
N SER A 106 12.56 -17.22 9.68
CA SER A 106 13.91 -16.99 9.18
C SER A 106 14.36 -15.52 9.27
N CYS A 107 13.52 -14.60 9.78
CA CYS A 107 13.66 -13.17 9.49
C CYS A 107 13.61 -12.23 10.70
N ILE A 108 13.78 -12.71 11.94
CA ILE A 108 13.81 -11.81 13.09
C ILE A 108 15.15 -11.95 13.79
N ASN A 109 16.00 -10.97 13.52
CA ASN A 109 17.29 -10.71 14.12
C ASN A 109 17.08 -10.36 15.61
N GLN A 110 16.70 -11.34 16.44
CA GLN A 110 16.44 -11.15 17.85
C GLN A 110 17.26 -12.10 18.70
N ASN A 111 17.88 -11.50 19.72
CA ASN A 111 18.63 -12.16 20.78
C ASN A 111 17.89 -13.39 21.33
N LYS A 112 18.66 -14.46 21.51
CA LYS A 112 18.24 -15.86 21.67
C LYS A 112 17.49 -16.24 22.94
N ASP A 113 17.09 -15.32 23.83
CA ASP A 113 16.81 -15.71 25.22
C ASP A 113 15.35 -15.63 25.70
N ASP A 114 14.37 -15.30 24.85
CA ASP A 114 13.00 -15.11 25.33
C ASP A 114 11.93 -15.92 24.57
N LYS A 115 11.72 -17.17 25.02
CA LYS A 115 10.67 -18.08 24.49
C LYS A 115 9.26 -17.47 24.55
N SER A 116 9.01 -16.60 25.52
CA SER A 116 7.74 -15.88 25.69
C SER A 116 7.49 -14.89 24.54
N PHE A 117 8.55 -14.21 24.10
CA PHE A 117 8.53 -13.24 23.01
C PHE A 117 8.27 -13.93 21.65
N HIS A 118 8.79 -15.15 21.48
CA HIS A 118 8.53 -15.94 20.28
C HIS A 118 7.05 -16.31 20.15
N LEU A 119 6.40 -16.84 21.19
CA LEU A 119 4.98 -17.22 21.13
C LEU A 119 4.07 -16.02 20.88
N ARG A 120 4.32 -14.88 21.54
CA ARG A 120 3.54 -13.66 21.33
C ARG A 120 3.62 -13.17 19.88
N THR A 121 4.82 -13.16 19.30
CA THR A 121 5.04 -12.78 17.90
C THR A 121 4.31 -13.73 16.94
N ARG A 122 4.33 -15.03 17.24
CA ARG A 122 3.67 -16.07 16.43
C ARG A 122 2.14 -15.91 16.46
N CYS A 123 1.57 -15.69 17.64
CA CYS A 123 0.14 -15.40 17.79
C CYS A 123 -0.26 -14.09 17.10
N ALA A 124 0.58 -13.06 17.15
CA ALA A 124 0.33 -11.80 16.46
C ALA A 124 0.30 -11.98 14.93
N GLU A 125 1.21 -12.78 14.37
CA GLU A 125 1.24 -13.09 12.93
C GLU A 125 0.05 -13.94 12.50
N VAL A 126 -0.41 -14.89 13.32
CA VAL A 126 -1.66 -15.65 13.09
C VAL A 126 -2.87 -14.70 13.11
N ALA A 127 -2.98 -13.85 14.12
CA ALA A 127 -4.08 -12.90 14.26
C ALA A 127 -4.14 -11.93 13.07
N LYS A 128 -2.99 -11.47 12.59
CA LYS A 128 -2.84 -10.63 11.40
C LYS A 128 -3.29 -11.35 10.12
N ASP A 129 -2.92 -12.61 9.95
CA ASP A 129 -3.38 -13.40 8.80
C ASP A 129 -4.90 -13.66 8.86
N ILE A 130 -5.45 -13.97 10.04
CA ILE A 130 -6.90 -14.12 10.24
C ILE A 130 -7.63 -12.81 9.94
N SER A 131 -7.17 -11.68 10.48
CA SER A 131 -7.83 -10.39 10.25
C SER A 131 -7.86 -10.07 8.77
N ARG A 132 -6.76 -10.32 8.05
CA ARG A 132 -6.69 -10.12 6.60
C ARG A 132 -7.59 -11.06 5.80
N ILE A 133 -7.75 -12.31 6.23
CA ILE A 133 -8.72 -13.23 5.59
C ILE A 133 -10.14 -12.65 5.74
N VAL A 134 -10.53 -12.29 6.96
CA VAL A 134 -11.87 -11.74 7.26
C VAL A 134 -12.12 -10.42 6.54
N THR A 135 -11.11 -9.54 6.42
CA THR A 135 -11.26 -8.25 5.75
C THR A 135 -11.17 -8.33 4.23
N THR A 136 -10.83 -9.48 3.65
CA THR A 136 -10.67 -9.65 2.19
C THR A 136 -11.89 -9.20 1.35
N PRO A 137 -13.13 -9.63 1.64
CA PRO A 137 -14.30 -9.17 0.87
C PRO A 137 -14.53 -7.66 0.99
N PHE A 138 -14.28 -7.08 2.17
CA PHE A 138 -14.40 -5.64 2.41
C PHE A 138 -13.30 -4.85 1.70
N ALA A 139 -12.08 -5.37 1.66
CA ALA A 139 -10.97 -4.77 0.95
C ALA A 139 -11.24 -4.75 -0.56
N TRP A 140 -11.83 -5.81 -1.11
CA TRP A 140 -12.23 -5.84 -2.52
C TRP A 140 -13.25 -4.73 -2.85
N LEU A 141 -14.30 -4.57 -2.03
CA LEU A 141 -15.24 -3.45 -2.18
C LEU A 141 -14.56 -2.10 -1.99
N GLY A 142 -13.66 -1.98 -1.02
CA GLY A 142 -12.91 -0.75 -0.75
C GLY A 142 -12.03 -0.33 -1.94
N LEU A 143 -11.34 -1.28 -2.57
CA LEU A 143 -10.56 -1.03 -3.79
C LEU A 143 -11.45 -0.54 -4.94
N PHE A 144 -12.63 -1.16 -5.11
CA PHE A 144 -13.60 -0.74 -6.13
C PHE A 144 -14.10 0.68 -5.88
N PHE A 145 -14.52 1.00 -4.64
CA PHE A 145 -15.00 2.34 -4.31
C PHE A 145 -13.88 3.38 -4.39
N ALA A 146 -12.65 3.04 -3.99
CA ALA A 146 -11.51 3.95 -4.09
C ALA A 146 -11.17 4.27 -5.55
N SER A 147 -11.14 3.26 -6.43
CA SER A 147 -10.90 3.48 -7.86
C SER A 147 -12.06 4.23 -8.51
N TRP A 148 -13.30 3.87 -8.19
CA TRP A 148 -14.50 4.53 -8.73
C TRP A 148 -14.56 5.99 -8.30
N ALA A 149 -14.47 6.27 -7.00
CA ALA A 149 -14.50 7.62 -6.47
C ALA A 149 -13.37 8.45 -7.07
N GLY A 150 -12.13 7.94 -7.10
CA GLY A 150 -11.02 8.68 -7.70
C GLY A 150 -11.17 8.93 -9.21
N ALA A 151 -11.77 8.00 -9.96
CA ALA A 151 -12.02 8.18 -11.39
C ALA A 151 -13.05 9.29 -11.68
N PHE A 152 -14.10 9.37 -10.86
CA PHE A 152 -15.27 10.23 -11.11
C PHE A 152 -15.38 11.45 -10.20
N ASP A 153 -14.47 11.65 -9.24
CA ASP A 153 -14.50 12.82 -8.36
C ASP A 153 -14.15 14.10 -9.16
N PRO A 154 -15.05 15.09 -9.18
CA PRO A 154 -14.85 16.31 -9.95
C PRO A 154 -13.75 17.21 -9.37
N ARG A 155 -13.37 17.04 -8.09
CA ARG A 155 -12.33 17.83 -7.43
C ARG A 155 -10.96 17.54 -8.07
N GLU A 156 -10.12 18.57 -8.16
CA GLU A 156 -8.77 18.46 -8.73
C GLU A 156 -7.92 17.37 -8.04
N ASN A 157 -8.03 17.27 -6.71
CA ASN A 157 -7.32 16.27 -5.90
C ASN A 157 -8.09 14.95 -5.71
N GLY A 158 -9.34 14.85 -6.19
CA GLY A 158 -10.16 13.66 -6.04
C GLY A 158 -9.49 12.37 -6.57
N PRO A 159 -8.88 12.39 -7.78
CA PRO A 159 -8.13 11.25 -8.30
C PRO A 159 -6.92 10.87 -7.45
N ARG A 160 -6.23 11.85 -6.85
CA ARG A 160 -5.09 11.59 -5.95
C ARG A 160 -5.56 10.93 -4.66
N ASP A 161 -6.65 11.42 -4.08
CA ASP A 161 -7.26 10.84 -2.88
C ASP A 161 -7.71 9.39 -3.13
N GLY A 162 -8.36 9.12 -4.27
CA GLY A 162 -8.75 7.76 -4.65
C GLY A 162 -7.56 6.82 -4.85
N ALA A 163 -6.50 7.28 -5.55
CA ALA A 163 -5.26 6.52 -5.73
C ALA A 163 -4.56 6.21 -4.39
N LYS A 164 -4.49 7.20 -3.49
CA LYS A 164 -3.95 7.06 -2.13
C LYS A 164 -4.69 6.00 -1.33
N ILE A 165 -6.02 6.07 -1.30
CA ILE A 165 -6.86 5.11 -0.56
C ILE A 165 -6.69 3.71 -1.16
N PHE A 166 -6.71 3.60 -2.49
CA PHE A 166 -6.50 2.34 -3.20
C PHE A 166 -5.16 1.69 -2.79
N ALA A 167 -4.07 2.44 -2.91
CA ALA A 167 -2.74 1.98 -2.54
C ALA A 167 -2.64 1.58 -1.06
N SER A 168 -3.30 2.32 -0.18
CA SER A 168 -3.29 2.02 1.26
C SER A 168 -3.99 0.70 1.58
N ILE A 169 -5.10 0.40 0.89
CA ILE A 169 -5.77 -0.90 0.99
C ILE A 169 -4.87 -2.02 0.44
N GLU A 170 -4.21 -1.81 -0.71
CA GLU A 170 -3.27 -2.79 -1.26
C GLU A 170 -2.13 -3.10 -0.29
N ILE A 171 -1.49 -2.08 0.28
CA ILE A 171 -0.38 -2.25 1.24
C ILE A 171 -0.86 -3.00 2.49
N ALA A 172 -2.05 -2.66 3.01
CA ALA A 172 -2.62 -3.35 4.17
C ALA A 172 -2.86 -4.85 3.88
N MET A 173 -3.38 -5.14 2.69
CA MET A 173 -3.79 -6.48 2.28
C MET A 173 -2.64 -7.35 1.78
N TYR A 174 -1.65 -6.81 1.07
CA TYR A 174 -0.47 -7.55 0.60
C TYR A 174 0.70 -7.49 1.59
N GLY A 175 0.61 -6.60 2.58
CA GLY A 175 1.41 -6.59 3.78
C GLY A 175 2.72 -5.82 3.70
N GLY A 176 2.83 -4.92 2.74
CA GLY A 176 3.95 -4.01 2.55
C GLY A 176 3.87 -3.31 1.20
N THR A 177 4.87 -2.49 0.92
CA THR A 177 5.00 -1.77 -0.35
C THR A 177 5.77 -2.60 -1.38
N MET A 178 5.65 -2.23 -2.67
CA MET A 178 6.49 -2.83 -3.72
C MET A 178 7.98 -2.56 -3.52
N GLY A 179 8.34 -1.43 -2.90
CA GLY A 179 9.72 -1.14 -2.51
C GLY A 179 10.30 -2.11 -1.48
N GLU A 180 9.44 -2.81 -0.73
CA GLU A 180 9.79 -3.85 0.23
C GLU A 180 9.69 -5.26 -0.38
N GLY A 181 9.42 -5.38 -1.68
CA GLY A 181 9.29 -6.64 -2.39
C GLY A 181 7.88 -7.26 -2.34
N HIS A 182 6.86 -6.51 -1.91
CA HIS A 182 5.48 -6.99 -1.92
C HIS A 182 4.81 -6.78 -3.29
N PHE A 183 3.73 -7.52 -3.53
CA PHE A 183 2.91 -7.37 -4.71
C PHE A 183 2.00 -6.12 -4.61
N GLY A 184 1.76 -5.44 -5.73
CA GLY A 184 0.77 -4.38 -5.86
C GLY A 184 0.32 -4.22 -7.32
N TRP A 185 -0.98 -4.04 -7.55
CA TRP A 185 -1.53 -3.82 -8.89
C TRP A 185 -1.26 -2.41 -9.40
N ALA A 186 -1.21 -1.43 -8.50
CA ALA A 186 -1.00 -0.03 -8.85
C ALA A 186 0.25 0.53 -8.16
N PRO A 187 1.47 0.05 -8.51
CA PRO A 187 2.72 0.51 -7.90
C PRO A 187 2.91 2.01 -7.93
N CYS A 188 2.47 2.68 -9.00
CA CYS A 188 2.61 4.13 -9.13
C CYS A 188 1.74 4.93 -8.15
N TYR A 189 0.76 4.30 -7.51
CA TYR A 189 -0.04 4.94 -6.47
C TYR A 189 0.55 4.74 -5.08
N GLN A 190 1.49 3.79 -4.92
CA GLN A 190 2.13 3.54 -3.64
C GLN A 190 3.08 4.69 -3.29
N PRO A 191 3.28 4.96 -1.99
CA PRO A 191 4.25 5.95 -1.55
C PRO A 191 5.65 5.51 -1.96
N ASN A 192 6.48 6.48 -2.36
CA ASN A 192 7.83 6.23 -2.88
C ASN A 192 7.87 5.23 -4.06
N ALA A 193 6.89 5.30 -4.96
CA ALA A 193 6.77 4.44 -6.13
C ALA A 193 8.08 4.30 -6.92
N ILE A 194 8.44 3.06 -7.25
CA ILE A 194 9.69 2.76 -8.00
C ILE A 194 9.44 2.41 -9.47
N ILE A 195 8.20 2.06 -9.82
CA ILE A 195 7.78 1.64 -11.16
C ILE A 195 6.36 2.15 -11.44
N HIS A 196 6.01 2.26 -12.72
CA HIS A 196 4.62 2.34 -13.14
C HIS A 196 3.95 0.95 -13.17
N GLY A 197 2.64 0.90 -13.40
CA GLY A 197 1.93 -0.36 -13.56
C GLY A 197 2.55 -1.19 -14.69
N LEU A 198 2.37 -2.50 -14.73
CA LEU A 198 2.95 -3.35 -15.79
C LEU A 198 4.50 -3.24 -15.96
N GLY A 199 5.23 -2.58 -15.06
CA GLY A 199 6.69 -2.46 -15.10
C GLY A 199 7.25 -1.25 -15.88
N GLY A 200 6.45 -0.22 -16.18
CA GLY A 200 6.95 0.98 -16.85
C GLY A 200 7.98 1.79 -16.02
N ASP A 201 8.90 2.47 -16.71
CA ASP A 201 9.93 3.33 -16.08
C ASP A 201 9.32 4.57 -15.44
N ILE A 202 9.54 4.73 -14.12
CA ILE A 202 9.02 5.83 -13.29
C ILE A 202 9.47 7.22 -13.76
N ASN A 203 10.58 7.31 -14.48
CA ASN A 203 11.12 8.58 -15.00
C ASN A 203 10.46 9.00 -16.31
N ARG A 204 9.69 8.11 -16.95
CA ARG A 204 9.03 8.39 -18.21
C ARG A 204 7.61 8.88 -17.93
N GLU A 205 7.40 10.18 -18.16
CA GLU A 205 6.04 10.75 -18.14
C GLU A 205 5.11 9.90 -19.01
N ARG A 206 3.96 9.51 -18.44
CA ARG A 206 2.90 8.72 -19.11
C ARG A 206 3.18 7.24 -19.35
N ALA A 207 4.22 6.64 -18.77
CA ALA A 207 4.37 5.20 -18.81
C ALA A 207 3.23 4.50 -18.04
N PHE A 208 2.71 3.42 -18.64
CA PHE A 208 1.76 2.54 -17.96
C PHE A 208 2.45 1.74 -16.92
#